data_AF-X0UWJ0-F1
#
_entry.id   AF-X0UWJ0-F1
#
_cell.length_a   1.000
_cell.length_b   1.000
_cell.length_c   1.000
_cell.angle_alpha   90.00
_cell.angle_beta   90.00
_cell.angle_gamma   90.00
#
_symmetry.space_group_name_H-M   'P 1'
#
loop_
_entity.id
_entity.type
_entity.pdbx_description
1 polymer ?
#
loop_
_entity_poly.entity_id
_entity_poly.type
_entity_poly.pdbx_seq_one_letter_code
_entity_poly.pdbx_strand_id
1 'polypeptide(L)'
;IEYKGSVNRANGKSMGDCFFGCDRCQEVCPFNQGEASRYISLPTTDELLKMEEDEFTGMFEKTTFSRAGLEKIKTNIRAIRD
;
A
#
# COMPACT_ATOMS: atom_id res chain seq x y z
N ILE A 1 -2.26 -4.13 -6.77
CA ILE A 1 -1.19 -3.46 -7.56
C ILE A 1 -1.18 -3.93 -9.01
N GLU A 2 -1.61 -5.16 -9.31
CA GLU A 2 -1.71 -5.73 -10.67
C GLU A 2 -2.39 -4.83 -11.72
N TYR A 3 -3.40 -4.05 -11.31
CA TYR A 3 -4.05 -3.08 -12.20
C TYR A 3 -3.10 -1.93 -12.56
N LYS A 4 -2.67 -1.89 -13.82
CA LYS A 4 -1.71 -0.91 -14.36
C LYS A 4 -2.28 0.49 -14.55
N GLY A 5 -3.60 0.64 -14.64
CA GLY A 5 -4.25 1.95 -14.77
C GLY A 5 -4.31 2.74 -13.47
N SER A 6 -4.76 4.00 -13.54
CA SER A 6 -5.02 4.83 -12.36
C SER A 6 -6.23 4.29 -11.59
N VAL A 7 -6.12 4.21 -10.26
CA VAL A 7 -7.25 3.87 -9.40
C VAL A 7 -8.16 5.10 -9.31
N ASN A 8 -9.43 4.95 -9.69
CA ASN A 8 -10.42 6.01 -9.56
C ASN A 8 -10.96 6.09 -8.12
N ARG A 9 -11.66 7.18 -7.80
CA ARG A 9 -12.23 7.41 -6.47
C ARG A 9 -13.18 6.31 -5.98
N ALA A 10 -14.02 5.76 -6.87
CA ALA A 10 -14.97 4.71 -6.48
C ALA A 10 -14.25 3.43 -6.03
N ASN A 11 -13.18 3.08 -6.75
CA ASN A 11 -12.32 1.95 -6.39
C ASN A 11 -11.52 2.28 -5.11
N GLY A 12 -11.00 3.50 -4.97
CA GLY A 12 -10.31 3.95 -3.77
C GLY A 12 -11.16 3.81 -2.50
N LYS A 13 -12.43 4.24 -2.53
CA LYS A 13 -13.38 4.02 -1.42
C LYS A 13 -13.55 2.54 -1.07
N SER A 14 -13.55 1.67 -2.06
CA SER A 14 -13.69 0.22 -1.85
C SER A 14 -12.41 -0.41 -1.27
N MET A 15 -11.26 0.25 -1.43
CA MET A 15 -9.98 -0.18 -0.86
C MET A 15 -9.82 0.20 0.62
N GLY A 16 -10.63 1.13 1.15
CA GLY A 16 -10.52 1.60 2.52
C GLY A 16 -9.12 2.17 2.81
N ASP A 17 -8.51 1.78 3.93
CA ASP A 17 -7.17 2.24 4.31
C ASP A 17 -6.03 1.48 3.59
N CYS A 18 -6.36 0.51 2.73
CA CYS A 18 -5.38 -0.34 2.06
C CYS A 18 -4.93 0.23 0.70
N PHE A 19 -3.93 1.12 0.69
CA PHE A 19 -3.36 1.64 -0.57
C PHE A 19 -2.43 0.64 -1.30
N PHE A 20 -1.94 -0.39 -0.60
CA PHE A 20 -1.06 -1.43 -1.14
C PHE A 20 -1.39 -2.79 -0.51
N GLY A 21 -1.80 -3.77 -1.32
CA GLY A 21 -2.25 -5.08 -0.82
C GLY A 21 -3.58 -5.01 -0.05
N CYS A 22 -4.04 -6.15 0.46
CA CYS A 22 -5.22 -6.25 1.33
C CYS A 22 -5.17 -7.60 2.05
N ASP A 23 -5.19 -7.58 3.38
CA ASP A 23 -5.16 -8.81 4.19
C ASP A 23 -6.53 -9.16 4.79
N ARG A 24 -7.60 -8.47 4.38
CA ARG A 24 -8.93 -8.68 4.96
C ARG A 24 -9.42 -10.13 4.87
N CYS A 25 -9.04 -10.87 3.82
CA CYS A 25 -9.36 -12.29 3.72
C CYS A 25 -8.53 -13.16 4.69
N GLN A 26 -7.30 -12.76 4.99
CA GLN A 26 -6.46 -13.43 5.98
C GLN A 26 -6.92 -13.13 7.40
N GLU A 27 -7.35 -11.89 7.68
CA GLU A 27 -7.81 -11.44 8.99
C GLU A 27 -9.09 -12.16 9.46
N VAL A 28 -9.99 -12.49 8.54
CA VAL A 28 -11.24 -13.24 8.85
C VAL A 28 -11.06 -14.75 8.81
N CYS A 29 -9.90 -15.25 8.38
CA CYS A 29 -9.66 -16.68 8.20
C CYS A 29 -9.56 -17.40 9.55
N PRO A 30 -10.39 -18.44 9.81
CA PRO A 30 -10.35 -19.15 11.09
C PRO A 30 -9.03 -19.91 11.33
N PHE A 31 -8.26 -20.18 10.28
CA PHE A 31 -6.94 -20.82 10.39
C PHE A 31 -5.81 -19.84 10.78
N ASN A 32 -6.06 -18.53 10.67
CA ASN A 32 -5.11 -17.49 11.07
C ASN A 32 -5.43 -16.90 12.45
N GLN A 33 -6.18 -17.64 13.28
CA GLN A 33 -6.51 -17.21 14.63
C GLN A 33 -5.25 -17.20 15.53
N GLY A 34 -4.90 -16.02 16.06
CA GLY A 34 -3.74 -15.82 16.95
C GLY A 34 -3.33 -14.35 17.04
N GLU A 35 -2.36 -14.02 17.91
CA GLU A 35 -1.78 -12.68 17.97
C GLU A 35 -0.86 -12.44 16.78
N ALA A 36 -1.34 -11.69 15.78
CA ALA A 36 -0.47 -11.10 14.77
C ALA A 36 0.28 -9.92 15.40
N SER A 37 1.61 -9.99 15.50
CA SER A 37 2.39 -8.83 15.89
C SER A 37 2.31 -7.79 14.77
N ARG A 38 1.79 -6.61 15.10
CA ARG A 38 1.75 -5.48 14.17
C ARG A 38 3.06 -4.72 14.29
N TYR A 39 3.94 -4.92 13.32
CA TYR A 39 5.15 -4.13 13.16
C TYR A 39 4.92 -3.07 12.08
N ILE A 40 5.03 -1.80 12.46
CA ILE A 40 4.95 -0.69 11.50
C ILE A 40 6.26 -0.65 10.73
N SER A 41 6.22 -1.07 9.47
CA SER A 41 7.39 -1.20 8.58
C SER A 41 7.44 -0.19 7.45
N LEU A 42 6.41 0.66 7.33
CA LEU A 42 6.29 1.68 6.29
C LEU A 42 6.28 3.08 6.90
N PRO A 43 6.86 4.07 6.19
CA PRO A 43 6.67 5.47 6.55
C PRO A 43 5.20 5.88 6.36
N THR A 44 4.86 7.04 6.90
CA THR A 44 3.52 7.60 6.77
C THR A 44 3.16 7.85 5.31
N THR A 45 1.87 7.89 5.02
CA THR A 45 1.39 8.19 3.66
C THR A 45 1.73 9.62 3.22
N ASP A 46 1.97 10.56 4.13
CA ASP A 46 2.47 11.90 3.80
C ASP A 46 3.95 11.88 3.39
N GLU A 47 4.78 11.10 4.08
CA GLU A 47 6.18 10.89 3.71
C GLU A 47 6.28 10.20 2.34
N LEU A 48 5.49 9.15 2.10
CA LEU A 48 5.44 8.47 0.80
C LEU A 48 5.00 9.40 -0.34
N LEU A 49 4.09 10.34 -0.09
CA LEU A 49 3.65 11.31 -1.11
C LEU A 49 4.73 12.34 -1.46
N LYS A 50 5.63 12.65 -0.52
CA LYS A 50 6.74 13.60 -0.68
C LYS A 50 8.05 12.95 -1.12
N MET A 51 8.15 11.63 -1.01
CA MET A 51 9.33 10.85 -1.36
C MET A 51 9.69 11.00 -2.85
N GLU A 52 10.98 11.01 -3.16
CA GLU A 52 11.50 10.96 -4.53
C GLU A 52 11.94 9.53 -4.91
N GLU A 53 12.12 9.26 -6.22
CA GLU A 53 12.41 7.90 -6.71
C GLU A 53 13.72 7.31 -6.16
N ASP A 54 14.76 8.14 -5.95
CA ASP A 54 16.04 7.67 -5.38
C ASP A 54 15.88 7.24 -3.90
N GLU A 55 15.09 7.98 -3.13
CA GLU A 55 14.77 7.64 -1.74
C GLU A 55 13.94 6.36 -1.66
N PHE A 56 12.93 6.25 -2.53
CA PHE A 56 12.08 5.06 -2.63
C PHE A 56 12.89 3.83 -3.01
N THR A 57 13.76 3.94 -4.01
CA THR A 57 14.64 2.85 -4.44
C THR A 57 15.59 2.46 -3.31
N GLY A 58 16.25 3.42 -2.67
CA GLY A 58 17.15 3.15 -1.55
C GLY A 58 16.49 2.45 -0.37
N MET A 59 15.23 2.79 -0.05
CA MET A 59 14.49 2.17 1.05
C MET A 59 13.88 0.81 0.69
N PHE A 60 13.36 0.65 -0.53
CA PHE A 60 12.47 -0.46 -0.86
C PHE A 60 12.95 -1.40 -1.97
N GLU A 61 14.10 -1.15 -2.61
CA GLU A 61 14.60 -1.94 -3.78
C GLU A 61 14.49 -3.45 -3.59
N LYS A 62 14.77 -3.95 -2.39
CA LYS A 62 14.82 -5.39 -2.04
C LYS A 62 13.51 -5.94 -1.46
N THR A 63 12.43 -5.17 -1.52
CA THR A 63 11.12 -5.56 -0.98
C THR A 63 10.13 -5.86 -2.11
N THR A 64 9.01 -6.50 -1.79
CA THR A 64 7.90 -6.64 -2.76
C THR A 64 7.19 -5.31 -3.03
N PHE A 65 7.36 -4.32 -2.15
CA PHE A 65 6.78 -2.99 -2.25
C PHE A 65 7.31 -2.23 -3.48
N SER A 66 8.60 -2.38 -3.81
CA SER A 66 9.21 -1.73 -4.97
C SER A 66 8.59 -2.14 -6.31
N ARG A 67 8.00 -3.33 -6.41
CA ARG A 67 7.39 -3.84 -7.65
C ARG A 67 6.23 -2.97 -8.15
N ALA A 68 5.59 -2.20 -7.28
CA ALA A 68 4.54 -1.26 -7.68
C ALA A 68 5.10 -0.01 -8.38
N GLY A 69 6.29 0.44 -7.95
CA GLY A 69 6.80 1.78 -8.26
C GLY A 69 6.15 2.89 -7.41
N LEU A 70 6.92 3.95 -7.15
CA LEU A 70 6.51 5.06 -6.29
C LEU A 70 5.27 5.78 -6.81
N GLU A 71 5.22 6.11 -8.10
CA GLU A 71 4.08 6.82 -8.69
C GLU A 71 2.75 6.05 -8.58
N LYS A 72 2.81 4.72 -8.69
CA LYS A 72 1.63 3.88 -8.48
C LYS A 72 1.15 3.94 -7.04
N ILE A 73 2.07 3.89 -6.08
CA ILE A 73 1.77 3.99 -4.65
C ILE A 73 1.15 5.37 -4.36
N LYS A 74 1.76 6.46 -4.82
CA LYS A 74 1.22 7.82 -4.65
C LYS A 74 -0.19 7.95 -5.23
N THR A 75 -0.42 7.41 -6.42
CA THR A 75 -1.75 7.42 -7.05
C THR A 75 -2.80 6.67 -6.22
N ASN A 76 -2.45 5.49 -5.70
CA ASN A 76 -3.37 4.73 -4.84
C ASN A 76 -3.64 5.47 -3.51
N ILE A 77 -2.61 6.07 -2.89
CA ILE A 77 -2.77 6.85 -1.65
C ILE A 77 -3.74 8.01 -1.87
N ARG A 78 -3.59 8.76 -2.97
CA ARG A 78 -4.53 9.85 -3.30
C ARG A 78 -5.96 9.31 -3.47
N ALA A 79 -6.12 8.21 -4.21
CA ALA A 79 -7.44 7.62 -4.46
C ALA A 79 -8.19 7.18 -3.19
N ILE A 80 -7.48 6.75 -2.13
CA ILE A 80 -8.11 6.36 -0.86
C ILE A 80 -8.36 7.53 0.10
N ARG A 81 -7.70 8.68 -0.12
CA ARG A 81 -7.85 9.90 0.71
C ARG A 81 -8.96 10.85 0.22
N ASP A 82 -9.45 10.69 -1.02
CA ASP A 82 -10.47 11.54 -1.68
C ASP A 82 -11.94 11.10 -1.43
#